data_AF-D3KSU0-F1
#
_entry.id   AF-D3KSU0-F1
#
_cell.length_a   1.000
_cell.length_b   1.000
_cell.length_c   1.000
_cell.angle_alpha   90.00
_cell.angle_beta   90.00
_cell.angle_gamma   90.00
#
_symmetry.space_group_name_H-M   'P 1'
#
loop_
_entity.id
_entity.type
_entity.pdbx_description
1 polymer ?
#
loop_
_entity_poly.entity_id
_entity_poly.type
_entity_poly.pdbx_seq_one_letter_code
_entity_poly.pdbx_strand_id
1 'polypeptide(L)'
;HIARNPSVQQKLHEEMTQVLGSDFKNTQLTYSMLQELKYLDMTIKEVLRIHPSVPVIGRKSAHDMVIDGQKIPPGIDIAVLIYAMHNNPEVFPEPDRFDPERFNEENSAKRHPYAY
;
A
#
# COMPACT_ATOMS: atom_id res chain seq x y z
N HIS A 1 -4.90 4.93 12.02
CA HIS A 1 -3.43 4.96 11.88
C HIS A 1 -2.81 6.28 12.31
N ILE A 2 -3.10 7.43 11.67
CA ILE A 2 -2.47 8.72 12.01
C ILE A 2 -2.67 9.14 13.47
N ALA A 3 -3.93 9.20 13.96
CA ALA A 3 -4.22 9.65 15.33
C ALA A 3 -3.62 8.77 16.45
N ARG A 4 -3.16 7.55 16.13
CA ARG A 4 -2.52 6.63 17.08
C ARG A 4 -0.99 6.65 16.97
N ASN A 5 -0.44 7.36 15.99
CA ASN A 5 1.00 7.42 15.69
C ASN A 5 1.44 8.89 15.59
N PRO A 6 1.74 9.55 16.73
CA PRO A 6 2.11 10.97 16.75
C PRO A 6 3.33 11.30 15.88
N SER A 7 4.29 10.37 15.76
CA SER A 7 5.46 10.53 14.89
C SER A 7 5.09 10.61 13.41
N VAL A 8 4.17 9.75 12.94
CA VAL A 8 3.64 9.78 11.57
C VAL A 8 2.88 11.09 11.34
N GLN A 9 2.02 11.47 12.29
CA GLN A 9 1.26 12.72 12.19
C GLN A 9 2.19 13.94 12.07
N GLN A 10 3.27 13.97 12.86
CA GLN A 10 4.28 15.03 12.81
C GLN A 10 4.97 15.09 11.44
N LYS A 11 5.43 13.95 10.90
CA LYS A 11 6.06 13.88 9.57
C LYS A 11 5.12 14.34 8.45
N LEU A 12 3.85 13.94 8.50
CA LEU A 12 2.83 14.43 7.56
C LEU A 12 2.65 15.94 7.66
N HIS A 13 2.59 16.50 8.88
CA HIS A 13 2.45 17.93 9.07
C HIS A 13 3.67 18.71 8.55
N GLU A 14 4.87 18.19 8.79
CA GLU A 14 6.13 18.76 8.28
C GLU A 14 6.15 18.78 6.75
N GLU A 15 5.83 17.66 6.11
CA GLU A 15 5.71 17.58 4.64
C GLU A 15 4.68 18.57 4.11
N MET A 16 3.49 18.63 4.70
CA MET A 16 2.44 19.56 4.27
C MET A 16 2.90 21.02 4.39
N THR A 17 3.57 21.37 5.49
CA THR A 17 4.09 22.73 5.71
C THR A 17 5.20 23.06 4.70
N GLN A 18 6.06 22.10 4.39
CA GLN A 18 7.15 22.26 3.43
C GLN A 18 6.63 22.43 1.99
N VAL A 19 5.66 21.62 1.58
CA VAL A 19 5.16 21.60 0.19
C VAL A 19 4.13 22.70 -0.06
N LEU A 20 3.23 22.95 0.89
CA LEU A 20 2.13 23.91 0.74
C LEU A 20 2.49 25.33 1.22
N GLY A 21 3.60 25.47 1.95
CA GLY A 21 4.07 26.72 2.52
C GLY A 21 3.31 27.18 3.76
N SER A 22 3.75 28.31 4.34
CA SER A 22 3.18 28.88 5.57
C SER A 22 1.74 29.40 5.41
N ASP A 23 1.31 29.70 4.18
CA ASP A 23 -0.05 30.16 3.85
C ASP A 23 -0.93 29.04 3.25
N PHE A 24 -0.68 27.78 3.66
CA PHE A 24 -1.37 26.59 3.14
C PHE A 24 -2.90 26.68 3.11
N LYS A 25 -3.51 27.55 3.95
CA LYS A 25 -4.96 27.79 3.97
C LYS A 25 -5.47 28.51 2.72
N ASN A 26 -4.65 29.37 2.12
CA ASN A 26 -4.97 30.13 0.93
C ASN A 26 -4.24 29.60 -0.32
N THR A 27 -3.26 28.72 -0.13
CA THR A 27 -2.57 28.01 -1.22
C THR A 27 -3.56 27.15 -2.01
N GLN A 28 -3.65 27.38 -3.31
CA GLN A 28 -4.38 26.50 -4.23
C GLN A 28 -3.56 25.23 -4.48
N LEU A 29 -4.15 24.06 -4.22
CA LEU A 29 -3.53 22.77 -4.52
C LEU A 29 -3.37 22.59 -6.02
N THR A 30 -2.14 22.28 -6.45
CA THR A 30 -1.81 21.92 -7.82
C THR A 30 -1.42 20.45 -7.91
N TYR A 31 -1.49 19.88 -9.12
CA TYR A 31 -1.08 18.49 -9.33
C TYR A 31 0.41 18.27 -9.01
N SER A 32 1.28 19.23 -9.35
CA SER A 32 2.71 19.14 -9.03
C SER A 32 2.96 19.12 -7.52
N MET A 33 2.21 19.91 -6.73
CA MET A 33 2.29 19.84 -5.27
C MET A 33 1.91 18.46 -4.74
N LEU A 34 0.84 17.86 -5.28
CA LEU A 34 0.41 16.52 -4.87
C LEU A 34 1.48 15.45 -5.16
N GLN A 35 2.25 15.59 -6.23
CA GLN A 35 3.35 14.67 -6.55
C GLN A 35 4.53 14.77 -5.57
N GLU A 36 4.69 15.90 -4.88
CA GLU A 36 5.73 16.09 -3.87
C GLU A 36 5.33 15.60 -2.47
N LEU A 37 4.05 15.24 -2.25
CA LEU A 37 3.56 14.68 -0.98
C LEU A 37 3.88 13.19 -0.85
N LYS A 38 5.17 12.85 -0.84
CA LYS A 38 5.69 11.48 -0.88
C LYS A 38 5.39 10.70 0.40
N TYR A 39 5.49 11.34 1.57
CA TYR A 39 5.18 10.73 2.86
C TYR A 39 3.68 10.47 3.02
N LEU A 40 2.83 11.37 2.52
CA LEU A 40 1.40 11.12 2.38
C LEU A 40 1.11 9.90 1.50
N ASP A 41 1.73 9.80 0.33
CA ASP A 41 1.57 8.64 -0.56
C ASP A 41 1.97 7.32 0.14
N MET A 42 3.13 7.30 0.80
CA MET A 42 3.57 6.16 1.62
C MET A 42 2.57 5.83 2.73
N THR A 43 2.01 6.84 3.39
CA THR A 43 1.01 6.67 4.44
C THR A 43 -0.27 6.03 3.88
N ILE A 44 -0.75 6.51 2.72
CA ILE A 44 -1.95 5.96 2.06
C ILE A 44 -1.71 4.50 1.67
N LYS A 45 -0.54 4.18 1.09
CA LYS A 45 -0.16 2.81 0.72
C LYS A 45 -0.14 1.88 1.94
N GLU A 46 0.42 2.32 3.07
CA GLU A 46 0.44 1.51 4.29
C GLU A 46 -0.96 1.33 4.90
N VAL A 47 -1.84 2.34 4.79
CA VAL A 47 -3.26 2.17 5.16
C VAL A 47 -3.91 1.10 4.29
N LEU A 48 -3.70 1.14 2.96
CA LEU A 48 -4.28 0.17 2.03
C LEU A 48 -3.66 -1.24 2.16
N ARG A 49 -2.40 -1.34 2.59
CA ARG A 49 -1.79 -2.63 2.92
C ARG A 49 -2.54 -3.29 4.08
N ILE A 50 -2.70 -2.58 5.20
CA ILE A 50 -3.34 -3.10 6.41
C ILE A 50 -4.86 -3.22 6.25
N HIS A 51 -5.49 -2.26 5.57
CA HIS A 51 -6.93 -2.16 5.37
C HIS A 51 -7.27 -2.02 3.88
N PRO A 52 -7.05 -3.08 3.07
CA PRO A 52 -7.36 -3.03 1.66
C PRO A 52 -8.87 -2.88 1.46
N SER A 53 -9.28 -1.93 0.62
CA SER A 53 -10.70 -1.73 0.27
C SER A 53 -11.33 -2.99 -0.35
N VAL A 54 -10.52 -3.79 -1.05
CA VAL A 54 -10.91 -5.08 -1.62
C VAL A 54 -9.97 -6.16 -1.08
N PRO A 55 -10.36 -6.90 -0.03
CA PRO A 55 -9.46 -7.86 0.63
C PRO A 55 -9.32 -9.19 -0.12
N VAL A 56 -10.24 -9.49 -1.05
CA VAL A 56 -10.24 -10.73 -1.86
C VAL A 56 -10.74 -10.41 -3.27
N ILE A 57 -10.09 -10.97 -4.28
CA ILE A 57 -10.60 -10.98 -5.67
C ILE A 57 -10.74 -12.42 -6.16
N GLY A 58 -11.78 -12.68 -6.95
CA GLY A 58 -12.07 -14.00 -7.50
C GLY A 58 -12.04 -14.02 -9.02
N ARG A 59 -11.68 -15.18 -9.60
CA ARG A 59 -11.80 -15.49 -11.03
C ARG A 59 -12.29 -16.92 -11.19
N LYS A 60 -13.08 -17.18 -12.23
CA LYS A 60 -13.43 -18.54 -12.65
C LYS A 60 -12.50 -18.96 -13.78
N SER A 61 -11.87 -20.12 -13.68
CA SER A 61 -11.01 -20.65 -14.75
C SER A 61 -11.86 -20.88 -16.01
N ALA A 62 -11.42 -20.30 -17.13
CA ALA A 62 -12.15 -20.41 -18.40
C ALA A 62 -11.70 -21.61 -19.25
N HIS A 63 -10.46 -22.05 -19.05
CA HIS A 63 -9.80 -23.15 -19.74
C HIS A 63 -8.81 -23.83 -18.78
N ASP A 64 -8.32 -25.00 -19.17
CA ASP A 64 -7.26 -25.69 -18.45
C ASP A 64 -6.02 -24.80 -18.32
N MET A 65 -5.54 -24.61 -17.10
CA MET A 65 -4.33 -23.83 -16.80
C MET A 65 -3.45 -24.56 -15.80
N VAL A 66 -2.19 -24.13 -15.69
CA VAL A 66 -1.25 -24.64 -14.69
C VAL A 66 -0.81 -23.49 -13.80
N ILE A 67 -1.03 -23.62 -12.49
CA ILE A 67 -0.54 -22.67 -11.48
C ILE A 67 0.36 -23.45 -10.54
N ASP A 68 1.61 -23.02 -10.40
CA ASP A 68 2.61 -23.67 -9.54
C ASP A 68 2.73 -25.20 -9.75
N GLY A 69 2.75 -25.61 -11.02
CA GLY A 69 2.79 -27.02 -11.42
C GLY A 69 1.48 -27.79 -11.26
N GLN A 70 0.44 -27.19 -10.65
CA GLN A 70 -0.87 -27.81 -10.46
C GLN A 70 -1.80 -27.52 -11.64
N LYS A 71 -2.45 -28.57 -12.16
CA LYS A 71 -3.47 -28.42 -13.21
C LYS A 71 -4.79 -27.93 -12.61
N ILE A 72 -5.31 -26.86 -13.18
CA ILE A 72 -6.62 -26.29 -12.83
C ILE A 72 -7.54 -26.42 -14.04
N PRO A 73 -8.57 -27.29 -13.99
CA PRO A 73 -9.54 -27.43 -15.06
C PRO A 73 -10.47 -26.21 -15.17
N PRO A 74 -11.22 -26.06 -16.27
CA PRO A 74 -12.22 -25.00 -16.40
C PRO A 74 -13.35 -25.12 -15.35
N GLY A 75 -13.94 -23.98 -14.97
CA GLY A 75 -15.06 -23.88 -14.04
C GLY A 75 -14.69 -23.72 -12.56
N ILE A 76 -13.41 -23.82 -12.22
CA ILE A 76 -12.88 -23.69 -10.85
C ILE A 76 -12.82 -22.22 -10.44
N ASP A 77 -13.33 -21.92 -9.24
CA ASP A 77 -13.20 -20.60 -8.63
C ASP A 77 -11.84 -20.46 -7.95
N ILE A 78 -11.08 -19.45 -8.37
CA ILE A 78 -9.75 -19.11 -7.87
C ILE A 78 -9.88 -17.79 -7.12
N ALA A 79 -9.43 -17.77 -5.86
CA ALA A 79 -9.43 -16.58 -5.02
C ALA A 79 -7.99 -16.13 -4.72
N VAL A 80 -7.76 -14.82 -4.82
CA VAL A 80 -6.52 -14.18 -4.37
C VAL A 80 -6.86 -13.44 -3.07
N LEU A 81 -6.27 -13.89 -1.97
CA LEU A 81 -6.47 -13.34 -0.63
C LEU A 81 -5.51 -12.17 -0.38
N ILE A 82 -5.82 -11.01 -0.96
CA ILE A 82 -5.01 -9.78 -0.87
C ILE A 82 -4.66 -9.44 0.58
N TYR A 83 -5.66 -9.47 1.47
CA TYR A 83 -5.44 -9.19 2.90
C TYR A 83 -4.41 -10.14 3.53
N ALA A 84 -4.46 -11.43 3.22
CA ALA A 84 -3.52 -12.41 3.77
C ALA A 84 -2.10 -12.17 3.23
N MET A 85 -1.96 -11.88 1.94
CA MET A 85 -0.66 -11.58 1.33
C MET A 85 -0.02 -10.31 1.91
N HIS A 86 -0.81 -9.24 2.08
CA HIS A 86 -0.36 -7.98 2.69
C HIS A 86 0.02 -8.11 4.16
N ASN A 87 -0.38 -9.19 4.84
CA ASN A 87 -0.04 -9.50 6.23
C ASN A 87 0.93 -10.68 6.35
N ASN A 88 1.54 -11.15 5.26
CA ASN A 88 2.57 -12.18 5.31
C ASN A 88 3.86 -11.60 5.95
N PRO A 89 4.31 -12.09 7.13
CA PRO A 89 5.48 -11.56 7.82
C PRO A 89 6.80 -11.79 7.07
N GLU A 90 6.87 -12.73 6.13
CA GLU A 90 8.05 -12.95 5.28
C GLU A 90 8.24 -11.82 4.26
N VAL A 91 7.14 -11.17 3.88
CA VAL A 91 7.13 -10.03 2.94
C VAL A 91 7.06 -8.69 3.69
N PHE A 92 6.27 -8.66 4.77
CA PHE A 92 6.03 -7.49 5.62
C PHE A 92 6.34 -7.81 7.08
N PRO A 93 7.61 -7.72 7.52
CA PRO A 93 8.00 -7.99 8.90
C PRO A 93 7.21 -7.11 9.88
N GLU A 94 6.72 -7.68 10.99
CA GLU A 94 5.81 -6.99 11.92
C GLU A 94 4.55 -6.41 11.20
N PRO A 95 3.73 -7.24 10.54
CA PRO A 95 2.70 -6.79 9.61
C PRO A 95 1.60 -5.92 10.27
N ASP A 96 1.39 -6.07 11.58
CA ASP A 96 0.44 -5.26 12.35
C ASP A 96 0.97 -3.86 12.69
N ARG A 97 2.29 -3.62 12.59
CA ARG A 97 2.89 -2.30 12.83
C ARG A 97 2.65 -1.41 11.63
N PHE A 98 1.99 -0.28 11.88
CA PHE A 98 1.80 0.79 10.90
C PHE A 98 3.12 1.53 10.65
N ASP A 99 3.71 1.33 9.47
CA ASP A 99 5.03 1.85 9.11
C ASP A 99 5.03 2.34 7.64
N PRO A 100 4.71 3.63 7.38
CA PRO A 100 4.73 4.21 6.04
C PRO A 100 6.05 3.99 5.29
N GLU A 101 7.18 3.99 6.00
CA GLU A 101 8.52 3.87 5.45
C GLU A 101 8.77 2.53 4.76
N ARG A 102 7.90 1.52 4.93
CA ARG A 102 7.89 0.32 4.07
C ARG A 102 7.80 0.67 2.59
N PHE A 103 7.13 1.77 2.24
CA PHE A 103 6.91 2.21 0.87
C PHE A 103 7.91 3.27 0.39
N ASN A 104 8.98 3.53 1.15
CA ASN A 104 10.07 4.34 0.64
C ASN A 104 10.80 3.60 -0.50
N GLU A 105 11.59 4.33 -1.29
CA GLU A 105 12.27 3.77 -2.47
C GLU A 105 13.18 2.59 -2.10
N GLU A 106 13.95 2.72 -1.02
CA GLU A 106 14.92 1.70 -0.57
C GLU A 106 14.24 0.39 -0.15
N ASN A 107 13.19 0.47 0.67
CA ASN A 107 12.48 -0.70 1.19
C ASN A 107 11.59 -1.34 0.12
N SER A 108 11.02 -0.54 -0.78
CA SER A 108 10.26 -1.06 -1.91
C SER A 108 11.17 -1.82 -2.89
N ALA A 109 12.39 -1.34 -3.14
CA ALA A 109 13.36 -2.00 -4.01
C ALA A 109 13.84 -3.36 -3.49
N LYS A 110 13.75 -3.61 -2.17
CA LYS A 110 14.10 -4.90 -1.54
C LYS A 110 12.98 -5.93 -1.61
N ARG A 111 11.73 -5.52 -1.90
CA ARG A 111 10.60 -6.43 -2.03
C ARG A 111 10.48 -6.97 -3.45
N HIS A 112 9.84 -8.13 -3.56
CA HIS A 112 9.50 -8.69 -4.87
C HIS A 112 8.64 -7.68 -5.67
N PRO A 113 8.86 -7.47 -6.98
CA PRO A 113 8.13 -6.46 -7.75
C PRO A 113 6.60 -6.62 -7.77
N TYR A 114 6.12 -7.85 -7.53
CA TYR A 114 4.69 -8.17 -7.43
C TYR A 114 4.19 -8.30 -5.98
N ALA A 115 5.05 -8.07 -4.99
CA ALA A 115 4.67 -7.91 -3.60
C ALA A 115 4.38 -6.43 -3.35
N TYR A 116 3.09 -6.09 -3.38
CA TYR A 116 2.59 -4.75 -3.12
C TYR A 116 2.49 -4.49 -1.62
#